data_AF-A0A1V9FNR6-F1
#
_entry.id   AF-A0A1V9FNR6-F1
#
_cell.length_a   1.000
_cell.length_b   1.000
_cell.length_c   1.000
_cell.angle_alpha   90.00
_cell.angle_beta   90.00
_cell.angle_gamma   90.00
#
_symmetry.space_group_name_H-M   'P 1'
#
loop_
_entity.id
_entity.type
_entity.pdbx_description
1 polymer ?
#
loop_
_entity_poly.entity_id
_entity_poly.type
_entity_poly.pdbx_seq_one_letter_code
_entity_poly.pdbx_strand_id
1 'polypeptide(L)'
;MTNFGNISPKEVLDKAHSVTHFGGGGRLEFSELPKDLEERIVANKFFNNQASLNLAKSHLGTQGDGNHFLFVGISKQTGETMMVTHHGSRGFGANLYTHGMKVAEMFRKDISPQTLPKNAWIPYDTNEGKSYWEALQIVRDWTKLNHTTIQKCGGGIERID
;
A
#
# COMPACT_ATOMS: atom_id res chain seq x y z
N MET A 1 -2.60 -1.43 -13.41
CA MET A 1 -1.97 -1.65 -14.73
C MET A 1 -1.95 -0.32 -15.46
N THR A 2 -0.93 -0.09 -16.29
CA THR A 2 -0.75 1.18 -17.00
C THR A 2 -0.38 0.89 -18.44
N ASN A 3 -1.05 1.56 -19.38
CA ASN A 3 -0.75 1.50 -20.81
C ASN A 3 0.19 2.64 -21.18
N PHE A 4 1.28 2.32 -21.90
CA PHE A 4 2.32 3.22 -22.36
C PHE A 4 2.33 3.39 -23.89
N GLY A 5 1.31 2.86 -24.58
CA GLY A 5 1.20 2.95 -26.04
C GLY A 5 2.38 2.27 -26.72
N ASN A 6 3.06 3.00 -27.61
CA ASN A 6 4.13 2.46 -28.46
C ASN A 6 5.55 2.61 -27.87
N ILE A 7 5.69 3.10 -26.62
CA ILE A 7 7.00 3.18 -25.96
C ILE A 7 7.57 1.77 -25.82
N SER A 8 8.88 1.56 -26.01
CA SER A 8 9.43 0.21 -25.93
C SER A 8 9.34 -0.38 -24.51
N PRO A 9 9.07 -1.68 -24.34
CA PRO A 9 9.06 -2.32 -23.02
C PRO A 9 10.36 -2.12 -22.24
N LYS A 10 11.49 -2.07 -22.94
CA LYS A 10 12.81 -1.85 -22.34
C LYS A 10 12.89 -0.47 -21.69
N GLU A 11 12.50 0.58 -22.40
CA GLU A 11 12.55 1.96 -21.86
C GLU A 11 11.66 2.11 -20.63
N VAL A 12 10.43 1.57 -20.68
CA VAL A 12 9.51 1.58 -19.52
C VAL A 12 10.11 0.81 -18.35
N LEU A 13 10.71 -0.35 -18.59
CA LEU A 13 11.32 -1.17 -17.54
C LEU A 13 12.55 -0.48 -16.93
N ASP A 14 13.45 0.07 -17.74
CA ASP A 14 14.65 0.78 -17.28
C ASP A 14 14.26 1.98 -16.42
N LYS A 15 13.26 2.76 -16.87
CA LYS A 15 12.75 3.91 -16.11
C LYS A 15 12.13 3.46 -14.80
N ALA A 16 11.26 2.45 -14.82
CA ALA A 16 10.64 1.90 -13.63
C ALA A 16 11.68 1.37 -12.63
N HIS A 17 12.73 0.70 -13.11
CA HIS A 17 13.81 0.18 -12.28
C HIS A 17 14.61 1.31 -11.61
N SER A 18 14.87 2.42 -12.33
CA SER A 18 15.62 3.56 -11.77
C SER A 18 14.93 4.27 -10.61
N VAL A 19 13.60 4.18 -10.50
CA VAL A 19 12.80 4.92 -9.52
C VAL A 19 12.23 4.04 -8.42
N THR A 20 12.15 2.72 -8.65
CA THR A 20 11.42 1.80 -7.78
C THR A 20 12.37 1.10 -6.81
N HIS A 21 12.00 1.09 -5.53
CA HIS A 21 12.72 0.32 -4.52
C HIS A 21 12.12 -1.08 -4.36
N PHE A 22 12.95 -2.10 -4.54
CA PHE A 22 12.67 -3.52 -4.30
C PHE A 22 13.38 -4.01 -3.05
N GLY A 23 12.81 -5.02 -2.38
CA GLY A 23 13.37 -5.62 -1.18
C GLY A 23 12.63 -5.28 0.11
N GLY A 24 13.08 -5.88 1.21
CA GLY A 24 12.57 -5.61 2.55
C GLY A 24 12.97 -4.21 3.03
N GLY A 25 12.14 -3.60 3.88
CA GLY A 25 12.37 -2.24 4.38
C GLY A 25 11.69 -1.15 3.55
N GLY A 26 12.03 0.09 3.87
CA GLY A 26 11.57 1.30 3.20
C GLY A 26 12.76 2.15 2.75
N ARG A 27 12.47 3.32 2.19
CA ARG A 27 13.49 4.30 1.79
C ARG A 27 14.09 4.98 3.03
N LEU A 28 15.38 5.33 2.95
CA LEU A 28 16.06 6.14 3.98
C LEU A 28 15.46 7.55 4.04
N GLU A 29 15.15 8.12 2.89
CA GLU A 29 14.46 9.40 2.77
C GLU A 29 12.95 9.21 2.80
N PHE A 30 12.26 10.04 3.58
CA PHE A 30 10.81 10.02 3.70
C PHE A 30 10.14 10.70 2.52
N SER A 31 9.12 10.04 1.96
CA SER A 31 8.26 10.68 0.97
C SER A 31 7.28 11.63 1.64
N GLU A 32 6.90 12.69 0.93
CA GLU A 32 5.79 13.54 1.32
C GLU A 32 4.45 12.84 1.05
N LEU A 33 3.54 12.92 2.02
CA LEU A 33 2.18 12.43 1.87
C LEU A 33 1.26 13.59 1.45
N PRO A 34 0.19 13.32 0.68
CA PRO A 34 -0.89 14.27 0.53
C PRO A 34 -1.40 14.71 1.90
N LYS A 35 -1.61 16.02 2.08
CA LYS A 35 -1.96 16.63 3.37
C LYS A 35 -3.20 15.99 4.00
N ASP A 36 -4.23 15.72 3.20
CA ASP A 36 -5.46 15.07 3.65
C ASP A 36 -5.22 13.65 4.18
N LEU A 37 -4.34 12.89 3.52
CA LEU A 37 -3.99 11.54 3.93
C LEU A 37 -3.19 11.56 5.23
N GLU A 38 -2.23 12.48 5.35
CA GLU A 38 -1.45 12.65 6.58
C GLU A 38 -2.34 13.04 7.78
N GLU A 39 -3.27 13.99 7.60
CA GLU A 39 -4.23 14.39 8.64
C GLU A 39 -5.11 13.20 9.08
N ARG A 40 -5.61 12.40 8.14
CA ARG A 40 -6.40 11.20 8.44
C ARG A 40 -5.60 10.14 9.19
N ILE A 41 -4.32 9.94 8.82
CA ILE A 41 -3.41 9.02 9.51
C ILE A 41 -3.23 9.48 10.96
N VAL A 42 -2.94 10.76 11.19
CA VAL A 42 -2.73 11.31 12.53
C VAL A 42 -3.99 11.24 13.39
N ALA A 43 -5.17 11.46 12.80
CA ALA A 43 -6.45 11.44 13.50
C ALA A 43 -6.93 10.03 13.89
N ASN A 44 -6.46 8.97 13.22
CA ASN A 44 -6.94 7.60 13.46
C ASN A 44 -6.23 6.92 14.63
N LYS A 45 -7.00 6.33 15.56
CA LYS A 45 -6.49 5.67 16.78
C LYS A 45 -5.54 4.49 16.54
N PHE A 46 -5.58 3.85 15.37
CA PHE A 46 -4.66 2.77 15.01
C PHE A 46 -3.33 3.27 14.42
N PHE A 47 -3.24 4.56 14.11
CA PHE A 47 -2.10 5.18 13.42
C PHE A 47 -1.50 6.39 14.13
N ASN A 48 -2.10 6.86 15.22
CA ASN A 48 -1.71 8.04 15.98
C ASN A 48 -0.38 7.90 16.76
N ASN A 49 0.60 7.23 16.18
CA ASN A 49 1.95 7.06 16.70
C ASN A 49 2.98 7.33 15.60
N GLN A 50 4.18 7.75 16.02
CA GLN A 50 5.25 8.12 15.09
C GLN A 50 5.68 6.96 14.18
N ALA A 51 5.63 5.72 14.67
CA ALA A 51 6.01 4.54 13.89
C ALA A 51 5.11 4.36 12.66
N SER A 52 3.80 4.55 12.82
CA SER A 52 2.83 4.43 11.72
C SER A 52 3.05 5.49 10.65
N LEU A 53 3.30 6.73 11.05
CA LEU A 53 3.61 7.82 10.12
C LEU A 53 4.94 7.59 9.39
N ASN A 54 5.97 7.15 10.11
CA ASN A 54 7.27 6.80 9.52
C ASN A 54 7.13 5.66 8.50
N LEU A 55 6.32 4.64 8.80
CA LEU A 55 6.05 3.55 7.87
C LEU A 55 5.29 4.05 6.63
N ALA A 56 4.28 4.91 6.80
CA ALA A 56 3.53 5.50 5.69
C ALA A 56 4.43 6.32 4.75
N LYS A 57 5.40 7.06 5.31
CA LYS A 57 6.33 7.91 4.54
C LYS A 57 7.48 7.13 3.91
N SER A 58 8.11 6.22 4.64
CA SER A 58 9.30 5.48 4.17
C SER A 58 8.96 4.38 3.18
N HIS A 59 7.77 3.77 3.26
CA HIS A 59 7.37 2.72 2.32
C HIS A 59 6.67 3.25 1.06
N LEU A 60 6.38 4.56 0.97
CA LEU A 60 5.74 5.10 -0.22
C LEU A 60 6.71 5.05 -1.42
N GLY A 61 6.18 4.67 -2.57
CA GLY A 61 6.95 4.42 -3.78
C GLY A 61 7.79 3.14 -3.73
N THR A 62 7.48 2.18 -2.86
CA THR A 62 8.22 0.90 -2.76
C THR A 62 7.34 -0.28 -3.19
N GLN A 63 7.95 -1.29 -3.83
CA GLN A 63 7.26 -2.55 -4.16
C GLN A 63 7.30 -3.53 -2.99
N GLY A 64 8.45 -3.62 -2.34
CA GLY A 64 8.72 -4.64 -1.34
C GLY A 64 9.41 -5.89 -1.87
N ASP A 65 9.24 -6.97 -1.11
CA ASP A 65 9.80 -8.30 -1.35
C ASP A 65 8.71 -9.38 -1.29
N GLY A 66 9.05 -10.65 -1.52
CA GLY A 66 8.15 -11.79 -1.55
C GLY A 66 7.62 -12.03 -2.97
N ASN A 67 6.30 -12.14 -3.12
CA ASN A 67 5.65 -12.28 -4.43
C ASN A 67 5.35 -10.94 -5.11
N HIS A 68 6.02 -9.85 -4.70
CA HIS A 68 5.83 -8.53 -5.29
C HIS A 68 6.65 -8.36 -6.56
N PHE A 69 6.02 -7.81 -7.60
CA PHE A 69 6.67 -7.66 -8.91
C PHE A 69 6.20 -6.43 -9.69
N LEU A 70 7.06 -6.00 -10.61
CA LEU A 70 6.76 -5.09 -11.69
C LEU A 70 7.12 -5.80 -12.99
N PHE A 71 6.14 -5.95 -13.87
CA PHE A 71 6.31 -6.57 -15.17
C PHE A 71 5.97 -5.56 -16.26
N VAL A 72 6.76 -5.57 -17.34
CA VAL A 72 6.51 -4.78 -18.54
C VAL A 72 6.52 -5.71 -19.75
N GLY A 73 5.53 -5.59 -20.62
CA GLY A 73 5.44 -6.40 -21.83
C GLY A 73 4.46 -5.82 -22.84
N ILE A 74 4.32 -6.50 -23.98
CA ILE A 74 3.39 -6.11 -25.04
C ILE A 74 2.05 -6.83 -24.87
N SER A 75 0.96 -6.07 -24.90
CA SER A 75 -0.40 -6.60 -24.93
C SER A 75 -0.63 -7.36 -26.24
N LYS A 76 -1.03 -8.63 -26.16
CA LYS A 76 -1.46 -9.39 -27.36
C LYS A 76 -2.71 -8.82 -28.01
N GLN A 77 -3.54 -8.11 -27.24
CA GLN A 77 -4.82 -7.57 -27.73
C GLN A 77 -4.64 -6.24 -28.45
N THR A 78 -3.79 -5.35 -27.92
CA THR A 78 -3.63 -3.98 -28.44
C THR A 78 -2.31 -3.76 -29.17
N GLY A 79 -1.31 -4.62 -28.98
CA GLY A 79 0.05 -4.42 -29.48
C GLY A 79 0.85 -3.37 -28.70
N GLU A 80 0.27 -2.79 -27.64
CA GLU A 80 0.87 -1.70 -26.86
C GLU A 80 1.66 -2.21 -25.66
N THR A 81 2.60 -1.40 -25.18
CA THR A 81 3.38 -1.65 -23.98
C THR A 81 2.56 -1.43 -22.72
N MET A 82 2.52 -2.45 -21.88
CA MET A 82 1.74 -2.49 -20.64
C MET A 82 2.66 -2.74 -19.45
N MET A 83 2.40 -2.05 -18.34
CA MET A 83 2.97 -2.36 -17.03
C MET A 83 1.93 -2.97 -16.10
N VAL A 84 2.32 -4.04 -15.42
CA VAL A 84 1.56 -4.67 -14.34
C VAL A 84 2.41 -4.64 -13.08
N THR A 85 1.83 -4.15 -11.98
CA THR A 85 2.47 -4.17 -10.66
C THR A 85 1.63 -4.98 -9.68
N HIS A 86 2.30 -5.78 -8.87
CA HIS A 86 1.70 -6.55 -7.80
C HIS A 86 2.42 -6.22 -6.49
N HIS A 87 1.77 -5.49 -5.60
CA HIS A 87 2.22 -5.19 -4.25
C HIS A 87 1.07 -4.69 -3.38
N GLY A 88 1.23 -4.75 -2.07
CA GLY A 88 0.21 -4.33 -1.11
C GLY A 88 0.54 -3.04 -0.35
N SER A 89 -0.11 -2.90 0.81
CA SER A 89 0.04 -1.80 1.78
C SER A 89 1.37 -1.74 2.55
N ARG A 90 2.34 -2.57 2.16
CA ARG A 90 3.69 -2.62 2.74
C ARG A 90 3.68 -2.72 4.29
N GLY A 91 4.75 -2.23 4.93
CA GLY A 91 4.86 -2.19 6.39
C GLY A 91 3.74 -1.37 7.05
N PHE A 92 3.20 -0.36 6.35
CA PHE A 92 2.12 0.48 6.85
C PHE A 92 0.84 -0.34 7.18
N GLY A 93 0.36 -1.15 6.24
CA GLY A 93 -0.79 -2.02 6.50
C GLY A 93 -0.48 -3.22 7.41
N ALA A 94 0.74 -3.76 7.37
CA ALA A 94 1.15 -4.81 8.30
C ALA A 94 1.13 -4.33 9.77
N ASN A 95 1.50 -3.07 9.99
CA ASN A 95 1.41 -2.41 11.29
C ASN A 95 -0.05 -2.21 11.72
N LEU A 96 -0.96 -1.83 10.82
CA LEU A 96 -2.40 -1.79 11.12
C LEU A 96 -2.91 -3.17 11.55
N TYR A 97 -2.59 -4.22 10.79
CA TYR A 97 -3.00 -5.59 11.10
C TYR A 97 -2.54 -6.02 12.49
N THR A 98 -1.27 -5.73 12.83
CA THR A 98 -0.71 -6.07 14.14
C THR A 98 -1.47 -5.40 15.29
N HIS A 99 -1.82 -4.13 15.16
CA HIS A 99 -2.62 -3.43 16.18
C HIS A 99 -4.07 -3.92 16.20
N GLY A 100 -4.67 -4.13 15.03
CA GLY A 100 -6.02 -4.67 14.88
C GLY A 100 -6.18 -6.02 15.57
N MET A 101 -5.24 -6.94 15.37
CA MET A 101 -5.27 -8.27 16.00
C MET A 101 -5.16 -8.22 17.52
N LYS A 102 -4.42 -7.27 18.09
CA LYS A 102 -4.37 -7.08 19.56
C LYS A 102 -5.73 -6.68 20.12
N VAL A 103 -6.42 -5.76 19.44
CA VAL A 103 -7.77 -5.32 19.83
C VAL A 103 -8.79 -6.44 19.61
N ALA A 104 -8.72 -7.13 18.46
CA ALA A 104 -9.59 -8.25 18.15
C ALA A 104 -9.47 -9.37 19.19
N GLU A 105 -8.25 -9.67 19.67
CA GLU A 105 -8.02 -10.67 20.69
C GLU A 105 -8.68 -10.32 22.04
N MET A 106 -8.76 -9.03 22.39
CA MET A 106 -9.50 -8.59 23.58
C MET A 106 -10.98 -8.94 23.45
N PHE A 107 -11.60 -8.60 22.32
CA PHE A 107 -13.01 -8.95 22.05
C PHE A 107 -13.23 -10.46 22.03
N ARG A 108 -12.36 -11.21 21.35
CA ARG A 108 -12.46 -12.67 21.23
C ARG A 108 -12.52 -13.34 22.60
N LYS A 109 -11.69 -12.92 23.56
CA LYS A 109 -11.68 -13.50 24.92
C LYS A 109 -13.03 -13.37 25.62
N ASP A 110 -13.75 -12.29 25.38
CA ASP A 110 -15.03 -12.01 26.04
C ASP A 110 -16.20 -12.66 25.28
N ILE A 111 -16.23 -12.54 23.94
CA ILE A 111 -17.40 -12.91 23.13
C ILE A 111 -17.29 -14.30 22.48
N SER A 112 -16.08 -14.83 22.32
CA SER A 112 -15.84 -16.10 21.63
C SER A 112 -14.56 -16.80 22.10
N PRO A 113 -14.44 -17.13 23.40
CA PRO A 113 -13.18 -17.60 24.00
C PRO A 113 -12.64 -18.90 23.41
N GLN A 114 -13.49 -19.71 22.78
CA GLN A 114 -13.11 -20.98 22.13
C GLN A 114 -12.62 -20.80 20.69
N THR A 115 -12.92 -19.66 20.05
CA THR A 115 -12.39 -19.36 18.71
C THR A 115 -10.87 -19.21 18.76
N LEU A 116 -10.16 -19.71 17.75
CA LEU A 116 -8.69 -19.56 17.69
C LEU A 116 -8.29 -18.08 17.65
N PRO A 117 -7.22 -17.64 18.33
CA PRO A 117 -6.76 -16.24 18.34
C PRO A 117 -6.56 -15.63 16.94
N LYS A 118 -6.08 -16.43 15.98
CA LYS A 118 -5.91 -16.00 14.58
C LYS A 118 -7.22 -15.71 13.83
N ASN A 119 -8.36 -16.15 14.38
CA ASN A 119 -9.70 -15.92 13.83
C ASN A 119 -10.47 -14.85 14.63
N ALA A 120 -9.78 -14.07 15.48
CA ALA A 120 -10.39 -12.97 16.22
C ALA A 120 -10.92 -11.89 15.27
N TRP A 121 -11.96 -11.17 15.70
CA TRP A 121 -12.49 -10.01 14.99
C TRP A 121 -12.87 -8.89 15.95
N ILE A 122 -12.97 -7.68 15.42
CA ILE A 122 -13.49 -6.51 16.14
C ILE A 122 -14.96 -6.36 15.71
N PRO A 123 -15.94 -6.42 16.63
CA PRO A 123 -17.34 -6.17 16.28
C PRO A 123 -17.51 -4.76 15.69
N TYR A 124 -18.18 -4.64 14.54
CA TYR A 124 -18.23 -3.38 13.79
C TYR A 124 -18.88 -2.23 14.58
N ASP A 125 -19.94 -2.51 15.34
CA ASP A 125 -20.74 -1.47 16.00
C ASP A 125 -20.03 -0.79 17.19
N THR A 126 -18.85 -1.28 17.59
CA THR A 126 -18.03 -0.67 18.64
C THR A 126 -17.25 0.54 18.11
N ASN A 127 -16.73 1.35 19.03
CA ASN A 127 -15.87 2.48 18.66
C ASN A 127 -14.57 2.00 17.99
N GLU A 128 -14.05 0.86 18.44
CA GLU A 128 -12.88 0.19 17.88
C GLU A 128 -13.16 -0.32 16.47
N GLY A 129 -14.32 -0.96 16.26
CA GLY A 129 -14.75 -1.49 14.96
C GLY A 129 -14.85 -0.39 13.91
N LYS A 130 -15.53 0.72 14.23
CA LYS A 130 -15.63 1.90 13.37
C LYS A 130 -14.26 2.53 13.11
N SER A 131 -13.43 2.68 14.13
CA SER A 131 -12.07 3.25 13.99
C SER A 131 -11.16 2.38 13.12
N TYR A 132 -11.25 1.05 13.26
CA TYR A 132 -10.49 0.09 12.48
C TYR A 132 -10.97 0.07 11.01
N TRP A 133 -12.28 0.16 10.79
CA TRP A 133 -12.83 0.32 9.44
C TRP A 133 -12.28 1.56 8.74
N GLU A 134 -12.29 2.72 9.41
CA GLU A 134 -11.67 3.94 8.85
C GLU A 134 -10.17 3.76 8.58
N ALA A 135 -9.46 3.03 9.44
CA ALA A 135 -8.06 2.72 9.23
C ALA A 135 -7.84 1.86 7.96
N LEU A 136 -8.72 0.89 7.68
CA LEU A 136 -8.68 0.11 6.45
C LEU A 136 -8.88 0.98 5.21
N GLN A 137 -9.76 1.99 5.28
CA GLN A 137 -9.97 2.94 4.18
C GLN A 137 -8.72 3.81 3.94
N ILE A 138 -8.06 4.26 5.01
CA ILE A 138 -6.78 4.97 4.91
C ILE A 138 -5.71 4.09 4.26
N VAL A 139 -5.60 2.82 4.66
CA VAL A 139 -4.66 1.87 4.05
C VAL A 139 -4.97 1.64 2.59
N ARG A 140 -6.24 1.48 2.22
CA ARG A 140 -6.68 1.34 0.82
C ARG A 140 -6.24 2.54 -0.02
N ASP A 141 -6.48 3.75 0.49
CA ASP A 141 -6.14 4.99 -0.20
C ASP A 141 -4.60 5.15 -0.32
N TRP A 142 -3.85 4.82 0.74
CA TRP A 142 -2.39 4.79 0.72
C TRP A 142 -1.84 3.75 -0.27
N THR A 143 -2.42 2.54 -0.33
CA THR A 143 -2.01 1.49 -1.28
C THR A 143 -2.25 1.95 -2.71
N LYS A 144 -3.39 2.59 -2.98
CA LYS A 144 -3.67 3.18 -4.29
C LYS A 144 -2.66 4.27 -4.62
N LEU A 145 -2.35 5.15 -3.68
CA LEU A 145 -1.31 6.18 -3.86
C LEU A 145 0.02 5.53 -4.23
N ASN A 146 0.47 4.51 -3.49
CA ASN A 146 1.71 3.79 -3.75
C ASN A 146 1.77 3.22 -5.18
N HIS A 147 0.70 2.54 -5.62
CA HIS A 147 0.61 2.04 -7.00
C HIS A 147 0.73 3.19 -8.02
N THR A 148 0.00 4.29 -7.80
CA THR A 148 0.02 5.42 -8.74
C THR A 148 1.37 6.12 -8.76
N THR A 149 2.07 6.26 -7.63
CA THR A 149 3.41 6.84 -7.54
C THR A 149 4.39 6.03 -8.39
N ILE A 150 4.43 4.71 -8.23
CA ILE A 150 5.34 3.84 -9.01
C ILE A 150 5.00 3.90 -10.52
N GLN A 151 3.71 3.83 -10.86
CA GLN A 151 3.27 3.86 -12.25
C GLN A 151 3.55 5.20 -12.94
N LYS A 152 3.35 6.33 -12.25
CA LYS A 152 3.64 7.67 -12.76
C LYS A 152 5.14 7.92 -12.89
N CYS A 153 5.96 7.47 -11.94
CA CYS A 153 7.42 7.61 -12.03
C CYS A 153 8.01 6.79 -13.20
N GLY A 154 7.42 5.63 -13.52
CA GLY A 154 7.71 4.89 -14.76
C GLY A 154 7.22 5.59 -16.03
N GLY A 155 6.31 6.55 -15.90
CA GLY A 155 5.65 7.28 -16.98
C GLY A 155 5.97 8.77 -17.03
N GLY A 156 7.18 9.19 -16.65
CA GLY A 156 7.72 10.52 -17.01
C GLY A 156 7.93 10.74 -18.51
N ILE A 157 7.25 9.95 -19.34
CA ILE A 157 7.12 10.07 -20.78
C ILE A 157 5.67 10.54 -20.95
N GLU A 158 5.51 11.83 -21.25
CA GLU A 158 4.20 12.46 -21.38
C GLU A 158 3.27 11.58 -22.23
N ARG A 159 2.05 11.40 -21.74
CA ARG A 159 0.95 10.95 -22.57
C ARG A 159 0.81 11.97 -23.71
N ILE A 160 1.18 11.57 -24.92
CA ILE A 160 0.73 12.24 -26.13
C ILE A 160 -0.72 11.79 -26.31
N ASP A 161 -1.63 12.49 -25.62
CA ASP A 161 -3.05 12.49 -25.91
C ASP A 161 -3.34 13.64 -26.89
#